data_AF-E3PS01-F1
#
_entry.id   AF-E3PS01-F1
#
_cell.length_a   1.000
_cell.length_b   1.000
_cell.length_c   1.000
_cell.angle_alpha   90.00
_cell.angle_beta   90.00
_cell.angle_gamma   90.00
#
_symmetry.space_group_name_H-M   'P 1'
#
loop_
_entity.id
_entity.type
_entity.pdbx_description
1 polymer ?
#
loop_
_entity_poly.entity_id
_entity_poly.type
_entity_poly.pdbx_seq_one_letter_code
_entity_poly.pdbx_strand_id
1 'polypeptide(L)' 'MTQEIRCKSCNKLLGKVSIKTEHGDFDINLKCARCKHQQTYTVKINNVEDQESQDK' A
#
# COMPACT_ATOMS: atom_id res chain seq x y z
N MET A 1 5.36 0.97 7.88
CA MET A 1 4.11 0.16 7.89
C MET A 1 4.18 -0.88 6.77
N THR A 2 3.71 -2.12 6.98
CA THR A 2 3.69 -3.16 5.92
C THR A 2 2.25 -3.37 5.45
N GLN A 3 1.99 -3.20 4.16
CA GLN A 3 0.69 -3.46 3.55
C GLN A 3 0.72 -4.74 2.70
N GLU A 4 -0.32 -5.56 2.83
CA GLU A 4 -0.49 -6.74 1.98
C GLU A 4 -1.26 -6.38 0.71
N ILE A 5 -0.71 -6.76 -0.44
CA ILE A 5 -1.38 -6.57 -1.73
C ILE A 5 -2.04 -7.87 -2.13
N ARG A 6 -3.38 -7.87 -2.19
CA ARG A 6 -4.20 -9.04 -2.55
C ARG A 6 -5.08 -8.76 -3.74
N CYS A 7 -5.12 -9.70 -4.68
CA CYS A 7 -5.91 -9.55 -5.90
C CYS A 7 -7.40 -9.34 -5.60
N LYS A 8 -7.99 -8.24 -6.09
CA LYS A 8 -9.42 -7.93 -5.91
C LYS A 8 -10.35 -8.99 -6.49
N SER A 9 -9.91 -9.70 -7.53
CA SER A 9 -10.72 -10.73 -8.20
C SER A 9 -10.65 -12.10 -7.53
N CYS A 10 -9.48 -12.56 -7.07
CA CYS A 10 -9.32 -13.92 -6.55
C CYS A 10 -8.79 -14.00 -5.11
N ASN A 11 -8.67 -12.85 -4.44
CA ASN A 11 -8.14 -12.65 -3.09
C ASN A 11 -6.75 -13.28 -2.82
N LYS A 12 -6.02 -13.66 -3.87
CA LYS A 12 -4.69 -14.25 -3.75
C LYS A 12 -3.68 -13.15 -3.38
N LEU A 13 -2.83 -13.46 -2.41
CA LEU A 13 -1.70 -12.60 -2.04
C LEU A 13 -0.75 -12.47 -3.23
N LEU A 14 -0.51 -11.24 -3.66
CA LEU A 14 0.39 -10.88 -4.76
C LEU A 14 1.76 -10.44 -4.25
N GLY A 15 1.81 -9.82 -3.07
CA GLY A 15 3.04 -9.37 -2.45
C GLY A 15 2.78 -8.60 -1.16
N LYS A 16 3.85 -8.22 -0.48
CA LYS A 16 3.83 -7.32 0.67
C LYS A 16 4.70 -6.11 0.34
N VAL A 17 4.22 -4.93 0.66
CA VAL A 17 4.94 -3.68 0.44
C VAL A 17 5.28 -3.10 1.80
N SER A 18 6.57 -2.92 2.03
CA SER A 18 7.08 -2.27 3.23
C SER A 18 7.36 -0.81 2.90
N ILE A 19 6.54 0.06 3.48
CA ILE A 19 6.68 1.52 3.33
C ILE A 19 7.70 1.96 4.38
N LYS A 20 8.88 2.38 3.90
CA LYS A 20 10.00 2.88 4.72
C LYS A 20 10.22 4.40 4.63
N THR A 21 9.59 5.05 3.67
CA THR A 21 9.76 6.48 3.38
C THR A 21 8.58 7.29 3.87
N GLU A 22 8.86 8.48 4.39
CA GLU A 22 7.89 9.40 4.99
C GLU A 22 7.22 10.35 3.98
N HIS A 23 7.60 10.32 2.70
CA HIS A 23 7.04 11.26 1.72
C HIS A 23 6.69 10.60 0.40
N GLY A 24 5.45 10.83 -0.05
CA GLY A 24 4.99 10.61 -1.41
C GLY A 24 3.99 9.46 -1.57
N ASP A 25 2.91 9.73 -2.30
CA ASP A 25 2.03 8.68 -2.81
C ASP A 25 2.70 7.96 -3.99
N PHE A 26 2.53 6.65 -4.07
CA PHE A 26 2.99 5.88 -5.23
C PHE A 26 1.97 4.84 -5.67
N ASP A 27 1.86 4.67 -6.98
CA ASP A 27 0.97 3.70 -7.60
C ASP A 27 1.72 2.42 -7.98
N ILE A 28 1.14 1.28 -7.60
CA ILE A 28 1.66 -0.04 -7.92
C ILE A 28 0.70 -0.71 -8.89
N ASN A 29 1.13 -0.93 -10.13
CA ASN A 29 0.37 -1.70 -11.09
C ASN A 29 0.76 -3.17 -11.00
N LEU A 30 -0.20 -4.04 -10.68
CA LEU A 30 0.05 -5.46 -10.45
C LEU A 30 -0.93 -6.33 -11.23
N LYS A 31 -0.38 -7.25 -12.02
CA LYS A 31 -1.14 -8.28 -12.74
C LYS A 31 -1.12 -9.58 -11.94
N CYS A 32 -2.30 -10.08 -11.56
CA CYS A 32 -2.41 -11.36 -10.87
C CYS A 32 -1.95 -12.51 -11.78
N ALA A 33 -0.93 -13.25 -11.36
CA ALA A 33 -0.45 -14.40 -12.14
C ALA A 33 -1.52 -15.49 -12.34
N ARG A 34 -2.46 -15.63 -11.40
CA ARG A 34 -3.50 -16.66 -11.38
C ARG A 34 -4.69 -16.31 -12.29
N CYS A 35 -5.36 -15.18 -12.05
CA CYS A 35 -6.56 -14.81 -12.82
C CYS A 35 -6.28 -13.82 -13.96
N LYS A 36 -5.02 -13.42 -14.17
CA LYS A 36 -4.57 -12.44 -15.18
C LYS A 36 -5.20 -11.05 -15.05
N HIS A 37 -5.98 -10.80 -14.01
CA HIS A 37 -6.58 -9.52 -13.71
C HIS A 37 -5.49 -8.51 -13.33
N GLN A 38 -5.50 -7.36 -14.01
CA GLN A 38 -4.60 -6.26 -13.75
C GLN A 38 -5.32 -5.21 -12.90
N GLN A 39 -4.63 -4.68 -11.91
CA GLN A 39 -5.20 -3.69 -11.01
C GLN A 39 -4.11 -2.73 -10.50
N THR A 40 -4.53 -1.52 -10.16
CA THR A 40 -3.66 -0.49 -9.60
C THR A 40 -3.94 -0.36 -8.11
N TYR A 41 -2.89 -0.31 -7.30
CA TYR A 41 -2.94 0.00 -5.87
C TYR A 41 -2.26 1.33 -5.64
N THR A 42 -3.04 2.32 -5.22
CA THR A 42 -2.50 3.58 -4.74
C THR A 42 -2.13 3.41 -3.27
N VAL A 43 -0.84 3.43 -2.98
CA VAL A 43 -0.35 3.41 -1.61
C VAL A 43 -0.26 4.85 -1.14
N LYS A 44 -1.24 5.26 -0.34
CA LYS A 44 -1.24 6.56 0.32
C LYS A 44 -0.32 6.49 1.54
N ILE A 45 0.75 7.27 1.52
CA ILE A 45 1.58 7.46 2.70
C ILE A 45 1.03 8.71 3.39
N ASN A 46 0.13 8.54 4.35
CA ASN A 46 -0.17 9.65 5.26
C ASN A 46 1.10 9.90 6.07
N ASN A 47 1.67 11.11 6.00
CA ASN A 47 2.71 11.54 6.94
C ASN A 47 2.21 11.19 8.35
N VAL A 48 2.94 10.33 9.05
CA VAL A 48 2.82 10.23 10.50
C VAL A 48 3.74 11.32 11.04
N GLU A 49 3.44 12.58 10.72
CA GLU A 49 3.99 13.70 11.47
C GLU A 49 3.02 13.95 12.63
N ASP A 50 3.50 13.57 13.81
CA ASP A 50 3.12 14.06 15.14
C ASP A 50 1.68 13.84 15.63
N GLN A 51 1.44 12.67 16.24
CA GLN A 51 0.71 12.64 17.52
C GLN A 51 1.74 12.85 18.65
N GLU A 52 2.37 14.02 18.73
CA GLU A 52 2.94 14.51 19.99
C GLU A 52 2.06 15.65 20.51
N SER A 53 1.68 15.51 21.77
CA SER A 53 0.66 16.30 22.45
C SER A 53 0.94 17.81 22.39
N GLN A 54 -0.02 18.59 21.89
CA GLN A 54 -0.10 20.02 22.25
C GLN A 54 -0.59 20.12 23.71
N ASP A 55 0.36 20.08 24.66
CA ASP A 55 0.16 20.66 25.99
C ASP A 55 1.08 21.90 26.09
N LYS A 56 0.49 23.08 25.90
CA LYS A 56 1.03 24.32 26.46
C LYS A 56 -0.01 25.41 26.55
#